data_AF-A0A925Y1P3-F1
#
_entry.id   AF-A0A925Y1P3-F1
#
_cell.length_a   1.000
_cell.length_b   1.000
_cell.length_c   1.000
_cell.angle_alpha   90.00
_cell.angle_beta   90.00
_cell.angle_gamma   90.00
#
_symmetry.space_group_name_H-M   'P 1'
#
loop_
_entity.id
_entity.type
_entity.pdbx_description
1 polymer ?
#
loop_
_entity_poly.entity_id
_entity_poly.type
_entity_poly.pdbx_seq_one_letter_code
_entity_poly.pdbx_strand_id
1 'polypeptide(L)'
;KKPTVTAAAYTESVAGAKSTKLFDIDTGLDVLVFQDPPNDGTLQTIGPLGVDFGPQTGFDILTDPNGVNRAFAASGSVLYTIDLLSGKATRVGPIGNGSLRLVGLAVAPG
;
A
#
# COMPACT_ATOMS: atom_id res chain seq x y z
N LYS A 1 -7.49 -14.41 13.52
CA LYS A 1 -7.24 -13.01 13.97
C LYS A 1 -8.17 -12.08 13.19
N LYS A 2 -8.52 -10.90 13.72
CA LYS A 2 -9.37 -9.91 13.02
C LYS A 2 -8.48 -8.98 12.18
N PRO A 3 -8.84 -8.67 10.92
CA PRO A 3 -8.06 -7.76 10.10
C PRO A 3 -8.13 -6.33 10.64
N THR A 4 -7.05 -5.56 10.45
CA THR A 4 -6.97 -4.13 10.75
C THR A 4 -6.41 -3.39 9.54
N VAL A 5 -7.28 -2.99 8.62
CA VAL A 5 -6.91 -2.22 7.43
C VAL A 5 -6.61 -0.77 7.84
N THR A 6 -5.40 -0.29 7.56
CA THR A 6 -4.97 1.07 7.94
C THR A 6 -4.62 1.96 6.76
N ALA A 7 -4.41 1.37 5.58
CA ALA A 7 -4.10 2.10 4.37
C ALA A 7 -4.60 1.31 3.15
N ALA A 8 -5.04 2.03 2.12
CA ALA A 8 -5.62 1.48 0.91
C ALA A 8 -5.18 2.31 -0.29
N ALA A 9 -4.95 1.66 -1.43
CA ALA A 9 -4.58 2.34 -2.68
C ALA A 9 -5.10 1.59 -3.89
N TYR A 10 -5.48 2.33 -4.92
CA TYR A 10 -5.94 1.79 -6.20
C TYR A 10 -4.81 1.75 -7.23
N THR A 11 -4.73 0.68 -8.01
CA THR A 11 -4.02 0.73 -9.30
C THR A 11 -4.83 1.55 -10.31
N GLU A 12 -4.14 2.08 -11.32
CA GLU A 12 -4.74 2.78 -12.46
C GLU A 12 -5.60 3.97 -12.01
N SER A 13 -5.13 4.73 -11.02
CA SER A 13 -5.81 5.94 -10.52
C SER A 13 -5.69 7.12 -11.52
N VAL A 14 -6.08 6.89 -12.77
CA VAL A 14 -6.07 7.83 -13.90
C VAL A 14 -7.47 7.91 -14.51
N ALA A 15 -7.82 9.08 -15.06
CA ALA A 15 -9.12 9.27 -15.69
C ALA A 15 -9.29 8.34 -16.90
N GLY A 16 -10.38 7.56 -16.92
CA GLY A 16 -10.69 6.63 -18.01
C GLY A 16 -10.13 5.21 -17.86
N ALA A 17 -9.60 4.85 -16.69
CA ALA A 17 -9.17 3.48 -16.40
C ALA A 17 -10.30 2.46 -16.64
N LYS A 18 -10.00 1.36 -17.36
CA LYS A 18 -10.97 0.31 -17.69
C LYS A 18 -11.11 -0.76 -16.61
N SER A 19 -10.10 -0.90 -15.75
CA SER A 19 -10.11 -1.76 -14.57
C SER A 19 -9.17 -1.18 -13.52
N THR A 20 -9.65 -1.05 -12.29
CA THR A 20 -8.85 -0.70 -11.12
C THR A 20 -8.84 -1.88 -10.16
N LYS A 21 -7.79 -1.99 -9.35
CA LYS A 21 -7.67 -2.99 -8.29
C LYS A 21 -7.40 -2.26 -6.97
N LEU A 22 -8.19 -2.56 -5.94
CA LEU A 22 -7.99 -2.03 -4.60
C LEU A 22 -7.10 -2.96 -3.79
N PHE A 23 -6.02 -2.41 -3.25
CA PHE A 23 -5.11 -3.12 -2.35
C PHE A 23 -5.09 -2.43 -1.00
N ASP A 24 -5.02 -3.21 0.07
CA ASP A 24 -4.92 -2.69 1.43
C ASP A 24 -3.75 -3.29 2.19
N ILE A 25 -3.29 -2.53 3.18
CA ILE A 25 -2.35 -2.99 4.20
C ILE A 25 -3.14 -3.32 5.46
N ASP A 26 -3.08 -4.59 5.86
CA ASP A 26 -3.60 -5.08 7.14
C ASP A 26 -2.46 -5.16 8.16
N THR A 27 -2.41 -4.20 9.08
CA THR A 27 -1.37 -4.12 10.12
C THR A 27 -1.64 -5.04 11.31
N GLY A 28 -2.85 -5.61 11.42
CA GLY A 28 -3.14 -6.60 12.46
C GLY A 28 -2.55 -7.97 12.15
N LEU A 29 -2.35 -8.22 10.85
CA LEU A 29 -1.83 -9.47 10.29
C LEU A 29 -0.48 -9.31 9.59
N ASP A 30 -0.02 -8.08 9.34
CA ASP A 30 1.18 -7.74 8.57
C ASP A 30 1.16 -8.35 7.16
N VAL A 31 0.04 -8.19 6.46
CA VAL A 31 -0.16 -8.70 5.09
C VAL A 31 -0.64 -7.62 4.14
N LEU A 32 -0.30 -7.79 2.87
CA LEU A 32 -1.00 -7.14 1.76
C LEU A 32 -2.25 -7.96 1.43
N VAL A 33 -3.37 -7.27 1.24
CA VAL A 33 -4.63 -7.87 0.80
C VAL A 33 -5.13 -7.20 -0.47
N PHE A 34 -5.81 -7.98 -1.30
CA PHE A 34 -6.61 -7.51 -2.42
C PHE A 34 -8.08 -7.45 -1.99
N GLN A 35 -8.72 -6.29 -2.15
CA GLN A 35 -10.14 -6.13 -1.79
C GLN A 35 -11.01 -6.24 -3.04
N ASP A 36 -11.76 -7.35 -3.12
CA ASP A 36 -12.58 -7.68 -4.28
C ASP A 36 -13.84 -8.47 -3.88
N PRO A 37 -15.04 -7.94 -4.15
CA PRO A 37 -15.30 -6.62 -4.76
C PRO A 37 -15.03 -5.47 -3.77
N PRO A 38 -14.55 -4.29 -4.23
CA PRO A 38 -14.17 -3.17 -3.36
C PRO A 38 -15.28 -2.70 -2.41
N ASN A 39 -16.53 -2.70 -2.86
CA ASN A 39 -17.64 -2.14 -2.06
C ASN A 39 -18.16 -3.09 -0.98
N ASP A 40 -17.82 -4.38 -1.08
CA ASP A 40 -18.29 -5.40 -0.12
C ASP A 40 -17.25 -5.65 0.97
N GLY A 41 -16.05 -5.06 0.85
CA GLY A 41 -14.97 -5.19 1.86
C GLY A 41 -14.38 -6.60 1.96
N THR A 42 -14.57 -7.44 0.94
CA THR A 42 -14.04 -8.82 0.94
C THR A 42 -12.53 -8.78 0.72
N LEU A 43 -11.77 -9.22 1.72
CA LEU A 43 -10.30 -9.22 1.69
C LEU A 43 -9.74 -10.58 1.28
N GLN A 44 -8.88 -10.59 0.27
CA GLN A 44 -8.12 -11.75 -0.18
C GLN A 44 -6.64 -11.54 0.13
N THR A 45 -6.05 -12.36 1.01
CA THR A 45 -4.63 -12.23 1.36
C THR A 45 -3.74 -12.56 0.16
N ILE A 46 -2.81 -11.65 -0.17
CA ILE A 46 -1.77 -11.87 -1.17
C ILE A 46 -0.55 -12.50 -0.52
N GLY A 47 -0.06 -11.90 0.56
CA GLY A 47 1.11 -12.40 1.25
C GLY A 47 1.63 -11.47 2.35
N PRO A 48 2.62 -11.93 3.12
CA PRO A 48 3.17 -11.19 4.24
C PRO A 48 4.00 -10.00 3.76
N LEU A 49 3.88 -8.87 4.47
CA LEU A 49 4.76 -7.72 4.31
C LEU A 49 6.20 -8.06 4.70
N GLY A 50 6.37 -8.98 5.65
CA GLY A 50 7.67 -9.36 6.21
C GLY A 50 8.27 -8.30 7.16
N VAL A 51 7.47 -7.29 7.51
CA VAL A 51 7.80 -6.19 8.42
C VAL A 51 6.53 -5.90 9.25
N ASP A 52 6.70 -5.60 10.53
CA ASP A 52 5.63 -5.16 11.42
C ASP A 52 5.25 -3.70 11.07
N PHE A 53 4.06 -3.51 10.51
CA PHE A 53 3.57 -2.19 10.14
C PHE A 53 2.73 -1.60 11.26
N GLY A 54 3.01 -0.35 11.62
CA GLY A 54 2.26 0.34 12.66
C GLY A 54 0.92 0.89 12.17
N PRO A 55 0.04 1.32 13.09
CA PRO A 55 -1.28 1.87 12.76
C PRO A 55 -1.22 3.19 11.98
N GLN A 56 -0.05 3.84 11.92
CA GLN A 56 0.21 5.01 11.09
C GLN A 56 0.94 4.56 9.84
N THR A 57 0.15 4.10 8.89
CA THR A 57 0.64 3.66 7.59
C THR A 57 0.04 4.53 6.49
N GLY A 58 0.88 5.04 5.59
CA GLY A 58 0.46 5.58 4.31
C GLY A 58 0.73 4.56 3.21
N PHE A 59 -0.13 4.47 2.22
CA PHE A 59 0.03 3.57 1.07
C PHE A 59 -0.47 4.26 -0.18
N ASP A 60 0.32 4.18 -1.25
CA ASP A 60 -0.09 4.71 -2.55
C ASP A 60 0.51 3.89 -3.69
N ILE A 61 -0.19 3.88 -4.83
CA ILE A 61 0.21 3.15 -6.03
C ILE A 61 0.25 4.14 -7.19
N LEU A 62 1.45 4.37 -7.71
CA LEU A 62 1.64 5.08 -8.95
C LEU A 62 1.54 4.12 -10.12
N THR A 63 0.65 4.40 -11.05
CA THR A 63 0.64 3.76 -12.38
C THR A 63 1.33 4.67 -13.37
N ASP A 64 2.31 4.14 -14.11
CA ASP A 64 2.95 4.90 -15.18
C ASP A 64 2.17 4.84 -16.51
N PRO A 65 2.52 5.65 -17.52
CA PRO A 65 1.80 5.69 -18.80
C PRO A 65 1.75 4.36 -19.57
N ASN A 66 2.58 3.38 -19.21
CA ASN A 66 2.58 2.05 -19.81
C ASN A 66 1.73 1.04 -19.01
N GLY A 67 1.04 1.48 -17.95
CA GLY A 67 0.24 0.63 -17.07
C GLY A 67 1.06 -0.11 -16.01
N VAL A 68 2.32 0.28 -15.78
CA VAL A 68 3.15 -0.38 -14.76
C VAL A 68 2.88 0.25 -13.40
N ASN A 69 2.46 -0.58 -12.45
CA ASN A 69 2.17 -0.18 -11.08
C ASN A 69 3.44 -0.20 -10.21
N ARG A 70 3.66 0.87 -9.44
CA ARG A 70 4.70 0.99 -8.43
C ARG A 70 4.05 1.38 -7.11
N ALA A 71 4.12 0.48 -6.14
CA ALA A 71 3.47 0.64 -4.85
C ALA A 71 4.47 1.06 -3.78
N PHE A 72 4.09 2.05 -2.97
CA PHE A 72 4.91 2.62 -1.93
C PHE A 72 4.12 2.68 -0.64
N ALA A 73 4.77 2.35 0.47
CA ALA A 73 4.19 2.48 1.79
C ALA A 73 5.12 3.22 2.74
N ALA A 74 4.53 3.99 3.65
CA ALA A 74 5.24 4.60 4.75
C ALA A 74 4.71 4.01 6.05
N SER A 75 5.58 3.51 6.93
CA SER A 75 5.21 3.05 8.27
C SER A 75 6.14 3.73 9.27
N GLY A 76 5.56 4.46 10.23
CA GLY A 76 6.33 5.41 11.05
C GLY A 76 7.05 6.42 10.17
N SER A 77 8.38 6.45 10.25
CA SER A 77 9.24 7.36 9.48
C SER A 77 10.03 6.68 8.38
N VAL A 78 9.61 5.50 7.92
CA VAL A 78 10.35 4.67 6.95
C VAL A 78 9.52 4.45 5.69
N LEU A 79 10.14 4.68 4.54
CA LEU A 79 9.59 4.40 3.21
C LEU A 79 9.94 2.98 2.77
N TYR A 80 8.96 2.32 2.17
CA TYR A 80 9.04 0.99 1.60
C TYR A 80 8.50 0.98 0.17
N THR A 81 9.04 0.12 -0.68
CA THR A 81 8.33 -0.38 -1.86
C THR A 81 7.57 -1.65 -1.50
N ILE A 82 6.40 -1.86 -2.10
CA ILE A 82 5.59 -3.06 -1.91
C ILE A 82 5.50 -3.83 -3.23
N ASP A 83 5.78 -5.12 -3.18
CA ASP A 83 5.52 -6.02 -4.30
C ASP A 83 4.04 -6.44 -4.28
N LEU A 84 3.26 -6.00 -5.27
CA LEU A 84 1.80 -6.26 -5.32
C LEU A 84 1.42 -7.72 -5.61
N LEU A 85 2.38 -8.58 -5.99
CA LEU A 85 2.14 -9.99 -6.30
C LEU A 85 2.43 -10.91 -5.12
N SER A 86 3.44 -10.56 -4.32
CA SER A 86 3.88 -11.36 -3.16
C SER A 86 3.55 -10.72 -1.81
N GLY A 87 3.20 -9.44 -1.80
CA GLY A 87 2.98 -8.65 -0.59
C GLY A 87 4.26 -8.14 0.08
N LYS A 88 5.44 -8.56 -0.37
CA LYS A 88 6.70 -8.27 0.32
C LYS A 88 7.02 -6.76 0.34
N ALA A 89 7.26 -6.23 1.53
CA ALA A 89 7.78 -4.89 1.73
C ALA A 89 9.32 -4.88 1.63
N THR A 90 9.87 -3.91 0.91
CA THR A 90 11.32 -3.68 0.82
C THR A 90 11.65 -2.28 1.27
N ARG A 91 12.51 -2.17 2.29
CA ARG A 91 12.91 -0.88 2.87
C ARG A 91 13.69 -0.05 1.86
N VAL A 92 13.23 1.19 1.64
CA VAL A 92 13.95 2.20 0.84
C VAL A 92 14.85 3.05 1.74
N GLY A 93 14.29 3.60 2.83
CA GLY A 93 15.04 4.51 3.70
C GLY A 93 14.15 5.30 4.66
N PRO A 94 14.74 6.16 5.52
CA PRO A 94 13.97 7.07 6.35
C PRO A 94 13.33 8.19 5.52
N ILE A 95 12.20 8.71 5.97
CA ILE A 95 11.56 9.91 5.44
C ILE A 95 12.02 11.11 6.29
N GLY A 96 12.54 12.14 5.63
CA GLY A 96 13.16 13.28 6.31
C GLY A 96 14.33 12.84 7.19
N ASN A 97 14.36 13.31 8.44
CA ASN A 97 15.36 12.91 9.44
C ASN A 97 14.97 11.68 10.28
N GLY A 98 13.85 11.02 9.95
CA GLY A 98 13.36 9.85 10.70
C GLY A 98 12.54 10.17 11.96
N SER A 99 12.33 11.43 12.30
CA SER A 99 11.54 11.84 13.48
C SER A 99 10.14 12.36 13.12
N LEU A 100 9.78 12.35 11.84
CA LEU A 100 8.49 12.84 11.38
C LEU A 100 7.41 11.79 11.61
N ARG A 101 6.33 12.23 12.24
CA ARG A 101 5.10 11.46 12.30
C ARG A 101 4.35 11.62 10.98
N LEU A 102 4.21 10.53 10.24
CA LEU A 102 3.43 10.51 9.00
C LEU A 102 1.97 10.15 9.27
N VAL A 103 1.10 10.80 8.50
CA VAL A 103 -0.35 10.55 8.50
C VAL A 103 -0.86 10.03 7.16
N GLY A 104 -0.06 10.17 6.09
CA GLY A 104 -0.39 9.74 4.75
C GLY A 104 0.80 9.87 3.80
N LEU A 105 0.72 9.19 2.66
CA LEU A 105 1.69 9.23 1.57
C LEU A 105 0.91 9.39 0.27
N ALA A 106 1.39 10.25 -0.63
CA ALA A 106 0.91 10.35 -1.99
C ALA A 106 2.11 10.45 -2.92
N VAL A 107 2.07 9.72 -4.03
CA VAL A 107 3.10 9.71 -5.06
C VAL A 107 2.61 10.56 -6.22
N ALA A 108 3.32 11.65 -6.49
CA ALA A 108 3.00 12.53 -7.60
C ALA A 108 3.32 11.85 -8.95
N PRO A 109 2.47 12.03 -9.97
CA PRO A 109 2.86 11.76 -11.35
C PRO A 109 4.08 12.62 -11.73
N GLY A 110 4.98 12.05 -12.53
CA GLY A 110 6.12 12.76 -13.10
C GLY A 110 5.75 13.63 -14.29
#